data_AF-A0A1B8CX28-F1
#
_entry.id   AF-A0A1B8CX28-F1
#
_cell.length_a   1.000
_cell.length_b   1.000
_cell.length_c   1.000
_cell.angle_alpha   90.00
_cell.angle_beta   90.00
_cell.angle_gamma   90.00
#
_symmetry.space_group_name_H-M   'P 1'
#
loop_
_entity.id
_entity.type
_entity.pdbx_description
1 polymer ?
#
loop_
_entity_poly.entity_id
_entity_poly.type
_entity_poly.pdbx_seq_one_letter_code
_entity_poly.pdbx_strand_id
1 'polypeptide(L)'
;MPLMWREELDLFKRQYLQLQISLKYPSKECLKHEEFQQMLYSEVFSEDAMKWYPPQRYQLRVLKELVKRIEVSITDWEEEQSISDDLMNSFASLLTTTIPPEAVAAQEKSY
;
A
#
# COMPACT_ATOMS: atom_id res chain seq x y z
N MET A 1 -18.51 6.51 -11.69
CA MET A 1 -17.06 6.27 -11.57
C MET A 1 -16.33 6.90 -12.75
N PRO A 2 -15.36 7.80 -12.52
CA PRO A 2 -14.49 8.32 -13.57
C PRO A 2 -13.66 7.17 -14.17
N LEU A 3 -13.63 7.04 -15.50
CA LEU A 3 -12.84 6.02 -16.20
C LEU A 3 -11.34 6.07 -15.82
N MET A 4 -10.85 7.28 -15.53
CA MET A 4 -9.47 7.56 -15.13
C MET A 4 -9.02 6.81 -13.87
N TRP A 5 -9.92 6.62 -12.89
CA TRP A 5 -9.57 5.91 -11.65
C TRP A 5 -9.26 4.42 -11.91
N ARG A 6 -10.03 3.79 -12.82
CA ARG A 6 -9.82 2.39 -13.15
C ARG A 6 -8.51 2.17 -13.90
N GLU A 7 -8.16 3.08 -14.81
CA GLU A 7 -6.91 3.00 -15.57
C GLU A 7 -5.67 3.14 -14.66
N GLU A 8 -5.68 4.09 -13.71
CA GLU A 8 -4.58 4.24 -12.75
C GLU A 8 -4.44 3.03 -11.82
N LEU A 9 -5.56 2.49 -11.34
CA LEU A 9 -5.58 1.31 -10.49
C LEU A 9 -5.07 0.07 -11.24
N ASP A 10 -5.51 -0.15 -12.48
CA ASP A 10 -5.06 -1.27 -13.30
C ASP A 10 -3.55 -1.18 -13.61
N LEU A 11 -3.05 0.02 -13.91
CA LEU A 11 -1.62 0.24 -14.13
C LEU A 11 -0.81 -0.08 -12.85
N PHE A 12 -1.24 0.45 -11.71
CA PHE A 12 -0.59 0.22 -10.43
C PHE A 12 -0.60 -1.26 -10.05
N LYS A 13 -1.76 -1.92 -10.16
CA LYS A 13 -1.94 -3.36 -9.90
C LYS A 13 -1.01 -4.22 -10.75
N ARG A 14 -0.90 -3.93 -12.04
CA ARG A 14 0.01 -4.65 -12.95
C ARG A 14 1.47 -4.47 -12.52
N GLN A 15 1.89 -3.25 -12.22
CA GLN A 15 3.26 -2.96 -11.78
C GLN A 15 3.60 -3.62 -10.43
N TYR A 16 2.63 -3.63 -9.52
CA TYR A 16 2.73 -4.29 -8.22
C TYR A 16 2.90 -5.81 -8.38
N LEU A 17 2.07 -6.44 -9.21
CA LEU A 17 2.16 -7.86 -9.55
C LEU A 17 3.46 -8.23 -10.27
N GLN A 18 3.99 -7.31 -11.07
CA GLN A 18 5.27 -7.49 -11.77
C GLN A 18 6.48 -7.23 -10.88
N LEU A 19 6.29 -6.93 -9.57
CA LEU A 19 7.37 -6.63 -8.64
C LEU A 19 8.25 -5.47 -9.12
N GLN A 20 7.64 -4.50 -9.82
CA GLN A 20 8.39 -3.43 -10.46
C GLN A 20 9.11 -2.58 -9.41
N ILE A 21 10.40 -2.29 -9.65
CA ILE A 21 11.22 -1.51 -8.71
C ILE A 21 10.71 -0.08 -8.59
N SER A 22 10.26 0.50 -9.70
CA SER A 22 9.70 1.85 -9.80
C SER A 22 8.21 1.78 -10.19
N LEU A 23 7.31 1.80 -9.21
CA LEU A 23 5.88 1.85 -9.46
C LEU A 23 5.43 3.28 -9.75
N LYS A 24 4.52 3.42 -10.70
CA LYS A 24 3.73 4.64 -10.91
C LYS A 24 2.50 4.54 -10.01
N TYR A 25 2.54 5.27 -8.90
CA TYR A 25 1.38 5.36 -8.01
C TYR A 25 0.29 6.24 -8.64
N PRO A 26 -0.96 6.04 -8.23
CA PRO A 26 -2.08 6.88 -8.64
C PRO A 26 -1.87 8.36 -8.29
N SER A 27 -2.59 9.22 -9.00
CA SER A 27 -2.56 10.67 -8.81
C SER A 27 -3.12 11.07 -7.44
N LYS A 28 -2.57 12.14 -6.87
CA LYS A 28 -3.03 12.68 -5.57
C LYS A 28 -4.53 13.01 -5.56
N GLU A 29 -5.05 13.47 -6.69
CA GLU A 29 -6.47 13.74 -6.88
C GLU A 29 -7.34 12.50 -6.72
N CYS A 30 -6.85 11.31 -7.06
CA CYS A 30 -7.56 10.04 -6.85
C CYS A 30 -7.35 9.53 -5.42
N LEU A 31 -6.11 9.56 -4.93
CA LEU A 31 -5.72 9.03 -3.62
C LEU A 31 -6.43 9.69 -2.45
N LYS A 32 -6.81 10.96 -2.59
CA LYS A 32 -7.57 11.68 -1.56
C LYS A 32 -9.01 11.16 -1.38
N HIS A 33 -9.57 10.46 -2.37
CA HIS A 33 -10.93 9.94 -2.28
C HIS A 33 -10.96 8.58 -1.60
N GLU A 34 -11.77 8.46 -0.54
CA GLU A 34 -11.91 7.21 0.21
C GLU A 34 -12.38 6.05 -0.67
N GLU A 35 -13.34 6.28 -1.58
CA GLU A 35 -13.81 5.26 -2.53
C GLU A 35 -12.66 4.65 -3.36
N PHE A 36 -11.71 5.48 -3.77
CA PHE A 36 -10.55 5.02 -4.52
C PHE A 36 -9.59 4.22 -3.65
N GLN A 37 -9.36 4.67 -2.42
CA GLN A 37 -8.52 3.96 -1.46
C GLN A 37 -9.09 2.58 -1.12
N GLN A 38 -10.41 2.46 -0.90
CA GLN A 38 -11.09 1.19 -0.64
C GLN A 38 -11.00 0.25 -1.85
N MET A 39 -11.22 0.73 -3.07
CA MET A 39 -11.05 -0.08 -4.27
C MET A 39 -9.60 -0.57 -4.41
N LEU A 40 -8.63 0.30 -4.21
CA LEU A 40 -7.21 -0.03 -4.29
C LEU A 40 -6.84 -1.09 -3.25
N TYR A 41 -7.34 -0.96 -2.02
CA TYR A 41 -7.18 -1.98 -0.99
C TYR A 41 -7.81 -3.31 -1.43
N SER A 42 -9.10 -3.30 -1.80
CA SER A 42 -9.84 -4.50 -2.20
C SER A 42 -9.22 -5.23 -3.40
N GLU A 43 -8.66 -4.51 -4.37
CA GLU A 43 -8.10 -5.11 -5.59
C GLU A 43 -6.61 -5.46 -5.51
N VAL A 44 -5.84 -4.85 -4.61
CA VAL A 44 -4.37 -4.98 -4.55
C VAL A 44 -3.86 -5.57 -3.24
N PHE A 45 -4.48 -5.21 -2.10
CA PHE A 45 -4.00 -5.54 -0.76
C PHE A 45 -4.93 -6.45 0.04
N SER A 46 -6.18 -6.65 -0.39
CA SER A 46 -7.11 -7.56 0.27
C SER A 46 -6.58 -9.00 0.24
N GLU A 47 -6.82 -9.74 1.32
CA GLU A 47 -6.43 -11.15 1.49
C GLU A 47 -7.08 -12.10 0.49
N ASP A 48 -8.17 -11.66 -0.15
CA ASP A 48 -8.87 -12.42 -1.20
C ASP A 48 -8.54 -11.92 -2.62
N ALA A 49 -7.83 -10.80 -2.75
CA ALA A 49 -7.58 -10.17 -4.05
C ALA A 49 -6.70 -11.03 -4.98
N MET A 50 -5.75 -11.79 -4.40
CA MET A 50 -4.73 -12.47 -5.19
C MET A 50 -4.36 -13.84 -4.61
N LYS A 51 -4.22 -14.82 -5.50
CA LYS A 51 -3.71 -16.16 -5.15
C LYS A 51 -2.21 -16.16 -4.81
N TRP A 52 -1.48 -15.11 -5.21
CA TRP A 52 -0.04 -14.97 -5.03
C TRP A 52 0.30 -13.53 -4.66
N TYR A 53 0.88 -13.36 -3.47
CA TYR A 53 1.27 -12.06 -2.97
C TYR A 53 2.76 -11.78 -3.20
N PRO A 54 3.14 -10.53 -3.55
CA PRO A 54 4.53 -10.09 -3.54
C PRO A 54 5.22 -10.33 -2.19
N PRO A 55 6.56 -10.38 -2.12
CA PRO A 55 7.29 -10.48 -0.87
C PRO A 55 6.90 -9.35 0.09
N GLN A 56 6.77 -9.69 1.37
CA GLN A 56 6.25 -8.77 2.39
C GLN A 56 7.03 -7.44 2.48
N ARG A 57 8.36 -7.47 2.30
CA ARG A 57 9.20 -6.26 2.24
C ARG A 57 8.83 -5.34 1.08
N TYR A 58 8.45 -5.92 -0.07
CA TYR A 58 7.99 -5.16 -1.22
C TYR A 58 6.63 -4.53 -0.93
N GLN A 59 5.69 -5.33 -0.39
CA GLN A 59 4.37 -4.82 0.00
C GLN A 59 4.49 -3.65 0.98
N LEU A 60 5.30 -3.80 2.02
CA LEU A 60 5.55 -2.76 3.02
C LEU A 60 6.11 -1.50 2.38
N ARG A 61 7.09 -1.62 1.47
CA ARG A 61 7.67 -0.47 0.77
C ARG A 61 6.63 0.25 -0.09
N VAL A 62 5.81 -0.49 -0.80
CA VAL A 62 4.74 0.06 -1.65
C VAL A 62 3.67 0.74 -0.80
N LEU A 63 3.19 0.06 0.24
CA LEU A 63 2.14 0.57 1.12
C LEU A 63 2.64 1.80 1.91
N LYS A 64 3.89 1.80 2.38
CA LYS A 64 4.51 2.97 3.04
C LYS A 64 4.51 4.20 2.13
N GLU A 65 4.93 4.04 0.88
CA GLU A 65 4.98 5.13 -0.09
C GLU A 65 3.55 5.57 -0.49
N LEU A 66 2.62 4.63 -0.58
CA LEU A 66 1.21 4.91 -0.85
C LEU A 66 0.59 5.76 0.26
N VAL A 67 0.70 5.33 1.53
CA VAL A 67 0.22 6.06 2.71
C VAL A 67 0.81 7.46 2.74
N LYS A 68 2.12 7.60 2.56
CA LYS A 68 2.79 8.91 2.49
C LYS A 68 2.22 9.81 1.39
N ARG A 69 1.88 9.25 0.23
CA ARG A 69 1.28 10.02 -0.88
C ARG A 69 -0.16 10.42 -0.58
N ILE A 70 -0.92 9.57 0.09
CA ILE A 70 -2.28 9.88 0.57
C ILE A 70 -2.18 11.03 1.58
N GLU A 71 -1.31 10.93 2.59
CA GLU A 71 -1.05 12.00 3.58
C GLU A 71 -0.73 13.35 2.90
N VAL A 72 0.14 13.34 1.89
CA VAL A 72 0.52 14.55 1.15
C VAL A 72 -0.58 15.04 0.20
N SER A 73 -1.52 14.17 -0.18
CA SER A 73 -2.68 14.54 -1.00
C SER A 73 -3.80 15.17 -0.17
N ILE A 74 -3.94 14.75 1.09
CA ILE A 74 -4.91 15.31 2.04
C ILE A 74 -4.40 16.68 2.45
N THR A 75 -5.03 17.71 1.87
CA THR A 75 -4.69 19.11 2.15
C THR A 75 -5.53 19.67 3.30
N ASP A 76 -6.72 19.09 3.51
CA ASP A 76 -7.65 19.46 4.56
C ASP A 76 -8.06 18.21 5.34
N TRP A 77 -7.61 18.14 6.60
CA TRP A 77 -7.86 17.03 7.50
C TRP A 77 -9.15 17.21 8.30
N GLU A 78 -9.76 18.41 8.30
CA GLU A 78 -10.92 18.74 9.13
C GLU A 78 -12.25 18.44 8.44
N GLU A 79 -12.36 18.59 7.11
CA GLU A 79 -13.68 18.53 6.46
C GLU A 79 -14.00 17.26 5.66
N GLU A 80 -13.07 16.59 4.95
CA GLU A 80 -13.53 15.58 3.96
C GLU A 80 -12.65 14.35 3.69
N GLN A 81 -11.40 14.25 4.14
CA GLN A 81 -10.48 13.23 3.59
C GLN A 81 -9.54 12.63 4.65
N SER A 82 -9.66 11.32 4.88
CA SER A 82 -8.79 10.54 5.74
C SER A 82 -8.11 9.40 4.98
N ILE A 83 -7.10 8.79 5.60
CA ILE A 83 -6.51 7.55 5.11
C ILE A 83 -7.45 6.42 5.49
N SER A 84 -7.74 5.52 4.55
CA SER A 84 -8.55 4.34 4.79
C SER A 84 -7.96 3.49 5.91
N ASP A 85 -8.80 3.16 6.89
CA ASP A 85 -8.43 2.33 8.04
C ASP A 85 -7.86 0.97 7.60
N ASP A 86 -8.37 0.39 6.50
CA ASP A 86 -7.89 -0.88 5.96
C ASP A 86 -6.44 -0.79 5.45
N LEU A 87 -6.08 0.33 4.81
CA LEU A 87 -4.70 0.59 4.41
C LEU A 87 -3.79 0.77 5.64
N MET A 88 -4.29 1.43 6.67
CA MET A 88 -3.52 1.67 7.89
C MET A 88 -3.34 0.38 8.71
N ASN A 89 -4.38 -0.45 8.80
CA ASN A 89 -4.36 -1.76 9.45
C ASN A 89 -3.45 -2.75 8.72
N SER A 90 -3.53 -2.81 7.39
CA SER A 90 -2.60 -3.63 6.61
C SER A 90 -1.15 -3.14 6.74
N PHE A 91 -0.92 -1.83 6.81
CA PHE A 91 0.41 -1.28 7.06
C PHE A 91 0.95 -1.66 8.44
N ALA A 92 0.13 -1.54 9.49
CA ALA A 92 0.50 -1.96 10.84
C ALA A 92 0.78 -3.47 10.93
N SER A 93 -0.04 -4.29 10.27
CA SER A 93 0.14 -5.74 10.18
C SER A 93 1.45 -6.11 9.46
N LEU A 94 1.74 -5.47 8.33
CA LEU A 94 3.01 -5.67 7.61
C LEU A 94 4.22 -5.20 8.43
N LEU A 95 4.11 -4.06 9.12
CA LEU A 95 5.17 -3.57 10.00
C LEU A 95 5.50 -4.57 11.11
N THR A 96 4.48 -5.02 11.85
CA THR A 96 4.66 -5.97 12.96
C THR A 96 5.24 -7.30 12.51
N THR A 97 4.88 -7.78 11.32
CA THR A 97 5.42 -9.04 10.79
C THR A 97 6.86 -8.91 10.25
N THR A 98 7.24 -7.75 9.73
CA THR A 98 8.61 -7.52 9.23
C THR A 98 9.63 -7.26 10.32
N ILE A 99 9.20 -6.96 11.55
CA ILE A 99 10.08 -6.99 12.72
C ILE A 99 10.50 -8.44 12.88
N PRO A 100 11.76 -8.81 12.60
CA PRO A 100 12.24 -10.14 12.93
C PRO A 100 12.03 -10.30 14.43
N PRO A 101 11.48 -11.43 14.93
CA PRO A 101 11.58 -11.74 16.34
C PRO A 101 13.04 -11.56 16.75
N GLU A 102 13.31 -10.87 17.85
CA GLU A 102 14.68 -10.57 18.35
C GLU A 102 15.59 -11.83 18.41
N ALA A 103 15.01 -13.03 18.34
CA ALA A 103 15.70 -14.30 18.18
C ALA A 103 16.58 -14.45 16.92
N VAL A 104 16.34 -13.73 15.81
CA VAL A 104 17.13 -13.89 14.56
C VAL A 104 18.26 -12.86 14.42
N ALA A 105 18.19 -11.72 15.11
CA ALA A 105 19.23 -10.68 15.05
C ALA A 105 20.52 -11.04 15.81
N ALA A 106 20.50 -12.11 16.63
CA ALA A 106 21.63 -12.50 17.46
C ALA A 106 22.64 -13.45 16.77
N GLN A 107 22.37 -13.97 15.56
CA GLN A 107 23.25 -14.97 14.93
C GLN A 107 24.32 -14.42 13.97
N GLU A 108 24.28 -13.14 13.56
CA GLU A 108 25.29 -12.57 12.62
C GLU A 108 26.53 -11.94 13.30
N LYS A 109 26.84 -12.30 14.55
CA LYS A 109 28.07 -11.83 15.23
C LYS A 109 28.95 -12.92 15.84
N SER A 110 28.99 -14.11 15.24
CA SER A 110 30.04 -15.08 15.59
C SER A 110 30.36 -16.01 14.41
N TYR A 111 31.20 -15.53 13.51
CA TYR A 111 32.15 -16.36 12.75
C TYR A 111 33.46 -15.61 12.62
#